data_AF-A0AAD4DFQ2-F1
#
_entry.id   AF-A0AAD4DFQ2-F1
#
_cell.length_a   1.000
_cell.length_b   1.000
_cell.length_c   1.000
_cell.angle_alpha   90.00
_cell.angle_beta   90.00
_cell.angle_gamma   90.00
#
_symmetry.space_group_name_H-M   'P 1'
#
loop_
_entity.id
_entity.type
_entity.pdbx_description
1 polymer ?
#
loop_
_entity_poly.entity_id
_entity_poly.type
_entity_poly.pdbx_seq_one_letter_code
_entity_poly.pdbx_strand_id
1 'polypeptide(L)'
;MDRYNCDYCVHGDDPSTTADGTDSYKYVKEQGRYLECKRTKGVSTSDLVNRMLLMTFRQEENFPDRHVDDVILSAPYHLTEHVLEGDYSIHEVVRGSRHDGPHQAGKSKANSSNGGDGNGGAADPYSLAKEKGIFVQLDGPEHEVTTHSIVQRIVKQRTVYEDRQRRRALKEAAAAAAAGTATIP
;
A
#
# COMPACT_ATOMS: atom_id res chain seq x y z
N MET A 1 0.45 -1.32 29.75
CA MET A 1 1.52 -0.36 29.40
C MET A 1 2.75 -0.57 30.25
N ASP A 2 2.60 -0.84 31.54
CA ASP A 2 3.73 -0.99 32.49
C ASP A 2 4.68 -2.13 32.12
N ARG A 3 4.17 -3.22 31.53
CA ARG A 3 5.00 -4.32 31.02
C ARG A 3 6.09 -3.88 30.04
N TYR A 4 5.84 -2.86 29.23
CA TYR A 4 6.77 -2.38 28.20
C TYR A 4 7.34 -1.00 28.51
N ASN A 5 7.14 -0.51 29.75
CA ASN A 5 7.58 0.81 30.18
C ASN A 5 7.14 1.93 29.21
N CYS A 6 5.89 1.88 28.74
CA CYS A 6 5.32 2.92 27.88
C CYS A 6 4.61 3.99 28.70
N ASP A 7 4.92 5.26 28.45
CA ASP A 7 4.30 6.37 29.18
C ASP A 7 2.84 6.60 28.76
N TYR A 8 2.58 6.63 27.44
CA TYR A 8 1.27 6.91 26.85
C TYR A 8 0.95 5.93 25.69
N CYS A 9 -0.33 5.71 25.36
CA CYS A 9 -0.72 5.29 24.01
C CYS A 9 -1.22 6.47 23.20
N VAL A 10 -1.09 6.34 21.89
CA VAL A 10 -1.63 7.26 20.92
C VAL A 10 -2.58 6.51 20.00
N HIS A 11 -3.81 6.99 19.84
CA HIS A 11 -4.81 6.44 18.93
C HIS A 11 -5.44 7.54 18.09
N GLY A 12 -6.15 7.16 17.03
CA GLY A 12 -6.97 8.09 16.26
C GLY A 12 -8.14 8.63 17.08
N ASP A 13 -8.77 9.68 16.57
CA ASP A 13 -9.95 10.35 17.13
C ASP A 13 -11.28 9.61 16.86
N ASP A 14 -11.21 8.36 16.39
CA ASP A 14 -12.40 7.54 16.10
C ASP A 14 -13.16 7.17 17.40
N PRO A 15 -14.51 7.30 17.43
CA PRO A 15 -15.32 6.84 18.54
C PRO A 15 -15.12 5.35 18.82
N SER A 16 -14.75 5.02 20.06
CA SER A 16 -14.42 3.64 20.47
C SER A 16 -15.15 3.23 21.74
N THR A 17 -16.43 2.91 21.63
CA THR A 17 -17.29 2.50 22.75
C THR A 17 -17.62 1.00 22.73
N THR A 18 -17.85 0.42 23.91
CA THR A 18 -18.39 -0.93 24.08
C THR A 18 -19.89 -0.95 23.74
N ALA A 19 -20.49 -2.15 23.69
CA ALA A 19 -21.94 -2.29 23.44
C ALA A 19 -22.80 -1.54 24.47
N ASP A 20 -22.27 -1.36 25.68
CA ASP A 20 -22.91 -0.64 26.79
C ASP A 20 -22.65 0.87 26.75
N GLY A 21 -22.00 1.38 25.70
CA GLY A 21 -21.68 2.80 25.53
C GLY A 21 -20.48 3.30 26.35
N THR A 22 -19.77 2.42 27.06
CA THR A 22 -18.58 2.78 27.84
C THR A 22 -17.37 2.95 26.92
N ASP A 23 -16.55 3.98 27.13
CA ASP A 23 -15.30 4.19 26.38
C ASP A 23 -14.34 3.00 26.59
N SER A 24 -13.85 2.43 25.48
CA SER A 24 -12.94 1.27 25.48
C SER A 24 -11.57 1.58 26.11
N TYR A 25 -11.17 2.86 26.12
CA TYR A 25 -9.93 3.37 26.70
C TYR A 25 -10.15 4.08 28.03
N LYS A 26 -11.35 4.00 28.62
CA LYS A 26 -11.71 4.68 29.88
C LYS A 26 -10.61 4.59 30.94
N TYR A 27 -10.13 3.38 31.24
CA TYR A 27 -9.09 3.15 32.24
C TYR A 27 -7.78 3.90 31.92
N VAL A 28 -7.35 3.91 30.65
CA VAL A 28 -6.09 4.55 30.25
C VAL A 28 -6.21 6.08 30.22
N LYS A 29 -7.39 6.59 29.83
CA LYS A 29 -7.73 8.02 29.88
C LYS A 29 -7.78 8.55 31.30
N GLU A 30 -8.40 7.82 32.23
CA GLU A 30 -8.49 8.19 33.66
C GLU A 30 -7.11 8.28 34.33
N GLN A 31 -6.13 7.50 33.86
CA GLN A 31 -4.74 7.55 34.34
C GLN A 31 -3.90 8.64 33.64
N GLY A 32 -4.49 9.43 32.74
CA GLY A 32 -3.78 10.47 31.99
C GLY A 32 -2.78 9.93 30.96
N ARG A 33 -2.89 8.66 30.55
CA ARG A 33 -1.91 7.95 29.70
C ARG A 33 -2.38 7.75 28.25
N TYR A 34 -3.29 8.59 27.79
CA TYR A 34 -3.92 8.49 26.47
C TYR A 34 -3.77 9.81 25.69
N LEU A 35 -3.31 9.72 24.45
CA LEU A 35 -3.17 10.84 23.52
C LEU A 35 -3.91 10.53 22.22
N GLU A 36 -4.39 11.58 21.55
CA GLU A 36 -5.11 11.47 20.28
C GLU A 36 -4.28 12.07 19.13
N CYS A 37 -4.22 11.36 18.00
CA CYS A 37 -3.67 11.86 16.76
C CYS A 37 -4.78 12.09 15.73
N LYS A 38 -4.64 13.17 14.94
CA LYS A 38 -5.62 13.48 13.90
C LYS A 38 -5.54 12.46 12.77
N ARG A 39 -6.70 12.10 12.23
CA ARG A 39 -6.81 11.29 11.02
C ARG A 39 -6.00 11.89 9.86
N THR A 40 -5.14 11.08 9.24
CA THR A 40 -4.47 11.43 7.98
C THR A 40 -5.51 11.65 6.89
N LYS A 41 -5.55 12.87 6.33
CA LYS A 41 -6.45 13.21 5.22
C LYS A 41 -6.04 12.46 3.95
N GLY A 42 -7.01 12.16 3.09
CA GLY A 42 -6.75 11.59 1.76
C GLY A 42 -6.62 10.07 1.71
N VAL A 43 -6.36 9.38 2.84
CA VAL A 43 -6.10 7.94 2.85
C VAL A 43 -6.96 7.16 3.85
N SER A 44 -7.56 6.06 3.40
CA SER A 44 -8.23 5.05 4.24
C SER A 44 -8.08 3.65 3.63
N THR A 45 -8.20 2.60 4.44
CA THR A 45 -8.18 1.22 3.94
C THR A 45 -9.29 0.96 2.92
N SER A 46 -10.48 1.50 3.15
CA SER A 46 -11.61 1.42 2.20
C SER A 46 -11.29 2.11 0.87
N ASP A 47 -10.67 3.28 0.93
CA ASP A 47 -10.27 4.04 -0.27
C ASP A 47 -9.17 3.30 -1.06
N LEU A 48 -8.14 2.78 -0.38
CA LEU A 48 -7.10 1.97 -1.02
C LEU A 48 -7.68 0.71 -1.69
N VAL A 49 -8.60 0.00 -1.02
CA VAL A 49 -9.28 -1.17 -1.61
C VAL A 49 -10.08 -0.75 -2.85
N ASN A 50 -10.80 0.37 -2.80
CA ASN A 50 -11.54 0.87 -3.95
C ASN A 50 -10.62 1.25 -5.12
N ARG A 51 -9.50 1.93 -4.86
CA ARG A 51 -8.46 2.25 -5.88
C ARG A 51 -7.89 0.98 -6.53
N MET A 52 -7.57 -0.03 -5.73
CA MET A 52 -7.07 -1.33 -6.20
C MET A 52 -8.08 -2.07 -7.07
N LEU A 53 -9.38 -2.01 -6.73
CA LEU A 53 -10.44 -2.65 -7.51
C LEU A 53 -10.76 -1.90 -8.81
N LEU A 54 -10.64 -0.57 -8.81
CA LEU A 54 -10.91 0.28 -9.98
C LEU A 54 -9.65 0.53 -10.83
N MET A 55 -8.50 0.01 -10.43
CA MET A 55 -7.18 0.26 -11.05
C MET A 55 -6.87 1.76 -11.22
N THR A 56 -7.35 2.60 -10.30
CA THR A 56 -7.10 4.03 -10.33
C THR A 56 -5.96 4.39 -9.38
N PHE A 57 -4.86 4.90 -9.93
CA PHE A 57 -3.73 5.39 -9.14
C PHE A 57 -3.81 6.91 -8.98
N ARG A 58 -3.69 7.37 -7.74
CA ARG A 58 -3.45 8.78 -7.40
C ARG A 58 -2.16 8.84 -6.59
N GLN A 59 -1.23 9.69 -7.02
CA GLN A 59 0.03 9.91 -6.34
C GLN A 59 -0.25 10.81 -5.13
N GLU A 60 0.08 10.33 -3.93
CA GLU A 60 0.06 11.13 -2.70
C GLU A 60 1.48 11.21 -2.15
N GLU A 61 1.85 12.42 -1.73
CA GLU A 61 3.15 12.84 -1.21
C GLU A 61 3.30 12.43 0.26
N ASN A 62 3.74 11.19 0.54
CA ASN A 62 4.37 10.83 1.83
C ASN A 62 4.87 9.37 1.79
N PHE A 63 6.18 9.19 1.67
CA PHE A 63 6.80 7.86 1.65
C PHE A 63 7.89 7.74 2.73
N PRO A 64 7.56 7.25 3.94
CA PRO A 64 8.57 6.91 4.92
C PRO A 64 9.01 5.45 4.73
N ASP A 65 9.74 5.15 3.65
CA ASP A 65 10.60 3.96 3.67
C ASP A 65 11.91 4.35 4.36
N ARG A 66 12.42 3.47 5.23
CA ARG A 66 13.67 3.70 5.98
C ARG A 66 14.89 3.74 5.05
N HIS A 67 14.81 3.11 3.88
CA HIS A 67 15.94 2.92 2.98
C HIS A 67 15.97 3.92 1.82
N VAL A 68 15.02 4.85 1.77
CA VAL A 68 14.88 5.80 0.66
C VAL A 68 15.22 7.20 1.16
N ASP A 69 16.29 7.78 0.60
CA ASP A 69 16.69 9.16 0.91
C ASP A 69 15.90 10.18 0.08
N ASP A 70 15.63 9.88 -1.20
CA ASP A 70 14.93 10.77 -2.13
C ASP A 70 14.06 10.00 -3.15
N VAL A 71 13.05 10.67 -3.71
CA VAL A 71 12.09 10.10 -4.66
C VAL A 71 11.92 11.03 -5.86
N ILE A 72 12.22 10.51 -7.06
CA ILE A 72 11.93 11.22 -8.32
C ILE A 72 10.45 11.01 -8.67
N LEU A 73 9.64 12.04 -8.44
CA LEU A 73 8.23 12.03 -8.79
C LEU A 73 8.08 12.18 -10.32
N SER A 74 7.27 11.30 -10.93
CA SER A 74 7.08 11.27 -12.39
C SER A 74 8.37 10.96 -13.16
N ALA A 75 9.19 10.04 -12.63
CA ALA A 75 10.34 9.53 -13.35
C ALA A 75 9.94 8.96 -14.72
N PRO A 76 10.71 9.23 -15.79
CA PRO A 76 10.43 8.69 -17.11
C PRO A 76 10.53 7.18 -17.10
N TYR A 77 9.75 6.54 -17.98
CA TYR A 77 9.74 5.08 -18.09
C TYR A 77 11.08 4.53 -18.58
N HIS A 78 11.67 5.18 -19.58
CA HIS A 78 12.97 4.84 -20.13
C HIS A 78 14.05 5.69 -19.49
N LEU A 79 15.18 5.07 -19.14
CA LEU A 79 16.34 5.79 -18.66
C LEU A 79 16.96 6.59 -19.81
N THR A 80 17.03 7.90 -19.63
CA THR A 80 17.71 8.82 -20.55
C THR A 80 19.05 9.23 -19.95
N GLU A 81 19.96 9.68 -20.81
CA GLU A 81 21.29 10.15 -20.37
C GLU A 81 21.17 11.32 -19.38
N HIS A 82 20.19 12.20 -19.58
CA HIS A 82 19.92 13.31 -18.67
C HIS A 82 19.58 12.86 -17.24
N VAL A 83 18.86 11.74 -17.09
CA VAL A 83 18.51 11.21 -15.78
C VAL A 83 19.74 10.59 -15.10
N LEU A 84 20.58 9.90 -15.86
CA LEU A 84 21.76 9.21 -15.33
C LEU A 84 22.91 10.17 -15.01
N GLU A 85 23.22 11.10 -15.91
CA GLU A 85 24.43 11.92 -15.86
C GLU A 85 24.16 13.41 -15.60
N GLY A 86 22.92 13.86 -15.78
CA GLY A 86 22.52 15.25 -15.55
C GLY A 86 22.14 15.48 -14.10
N ASP A 87 20.84 15.39 -13.82
CA ASP A 87 20.25 15.96 -12.60
C ASP A 87 20.56 15.16 -11.32
N TYR A 88 20.83 13.85 -11.43
CA TYR A 88 20.82 12.94 -10.27
C TYR A 88 22.13 12.17 -10.01
N SER A 89 23.18 12.36 -10.82
CA SER A 89 24.50 11.68 -10.68
C SER A 89 24.39 10.20 -10.29
N ILE A 90 23.71 9.40 -11.11
CA ILE A 90 23.36 8.01 -10.79
C ILE A 90 24.57 7.10 -11.05
N HIS A 91 25.08 6.46 -10.01
CA HIS A 91 26.21 5.53 -10.11
C HIS A 91 25.80 4.07 -10.34
N GLU A 92 24.58 3.71 -9.92
CA GLU A 92 24.09 2.33 -10.00
C GLU A 92 22.57 2.32 -10.20
N VAL A 93 22.10 1.42 -11.06
CA VAL A 93 20.67 1.22 -11.36
C VAL A 93 20.29 -0.19 -10.96
N VAL A 94 19.45 -0.31 -9.95
CA VAL A 94 19.09 -1.59 -9.35
C VAL A 94 17.65 -1.99 -9.69
N ARG A 95 17.44 -3.27 -10.03
CA ARG A 95 16.11 -3.86 -10.25
C ARG A 95 15.96 -5.23 -9.61
N GLY A 96 14.79 -5.48 -9.01
CA GLY A 96 14.41 -6.82 -8.53
C GLY A 96 14.15 -7.82 -9.67
N SER A 97 14.44 -9.10 -9.44
CA SER A 97 14.36 -10.15 -10.46
C SER A 97 12.95 -10.61 -10.84
N ARG A 98 11.91 -10.23 -10.10
CA ARG A 98 10.50 -10.58 -10.37
C ARG A 98 9.69 -9.34 -10.77
N HIS A 99 8.85 -9.49 -11.80
CA HIS A 99 8.16 -8.39 -12.48
C HIS A 99 6.63 -8.54 -12.40
N ASP A 100 5.93 -7.51 -11.89
CA ASP A 100 4.49 -7.30 -12.10
C ASP A 100 4.32 -6.33 -13.30
N GLY A 101 4.22 -6.82 -14.54
CA GLY A 101 4.04 -5.97 -15.74
C GLY A 101 4.72 -6.47 -17.03
N PRO A 102 4.55 -5.75 -18.15
CA PRO A 102 4.69 -6.30 -19.51
C PRO A 102 6.12 -6.55 -20.02
N HIS A 103 7.19 -6.30 -19.26
CA HIS A 103 8.55 -6.64 -19.71
C HIS A 103 8.89 -8.09 -19.40
N GLN A 104 8.37 -8.97 -20.23
CA GLN A 104 8.93 -10.31 -20.38
C GLN A 104 10.28 -10.21 -21.12
N ALA A 105 11.35 -9.80 -20.43
CA ALA A 105 12.70 -10.13 -20.84
C ALA A 105 13.05 -11.48 -20.19
N GLY A 106 13.06 -12.52 -21.01
CA GLY A 106 12.92 -13.92 -20.62
C GLY A 106 13.86 -14.43 -19.53
N LYS A 107 13.30 -15.29 -18.68
CA LYS A 107 13.94 -16.53 -18.20
C LYS A 107 12.85 -17.50 -17.74
N SER A 108 12.32 -18.28 -18.68
CA SER A 108 11.86 -19.63 -18.37
C SER A 108 12.20 -20.55 -19.53
N LYS A 109 13.17 -21.44 -19.25
CA LYS A 109 13.52 -22.68 -19.95
C LYS A 109 14.40 -22.59 -21.19
N ALA A 110 15.56 -23.23 -21.05
CA ALA A 110 16.30 -23.85 -22.14
C ALA A 110 15.37 -24.77 -22.98
N ASN A 111 15.66 -24.83 -24.29
CA ASN A 111 15.04 -25.63 -25.35
C ASN A 111 13.61 -25.29 -25.77
N SER A 112 13.46 -24.60 -26.90
CA SER A 112 12.88 -25.22 -28.11
C SER A 112 13.07 -24.31 -29.31
N SER A 113 13.54 -24.90 -30.39
CA SER A 113 13.55 -24.37 -31.74
C SER A 113 12.14 -24.02 -32.23
N ASN A 114 12.09 -22.95 -33.02
CA ASN A 114 11.12 -22.66 -34.08
C ASN A 114 9.72 -22.16 -33.67
N GLY A 115 9.33 -20.99 -34.22
CA GLY A 115 7.92 -20.61 -34.41
C GLY A 115 7.53 -19.18 -34.02
N GLY A 116 7.49 -18.27 -35.02
CA GLY A 116 6.31 -17.45 -35.32
C GLY A 116 5.99 -16.20 -34.50
N ASP A 117 6.25 -15.05 -35.12
CA ASP A 117 5.39 -13.86 -35.29
C ASP A 117 4.72 -13.19 -34.08
N GLY A 118 5.10 -11.93 -33.83
CA GLY A 118 4.37 -10.99 -32.98
C GLY A 118 5.24 -9.85 -32.49
N ASN A 119 5.66 -8.96 -33.39
CA ASN A 119 6.40 -7.75 -33.03
C ASN A 119 5.59 -6.86 -32.07
N GLY A 120 6.06 -6.76 -30.84
CA GLY A 120 5.67 -5.77 -29.83
C GLY A 120 6.81 -5.51 -28.87
N GLY A 121 8.05 -5.56 -29.38
CA GLY A 121 9.28 -5.41 -28.59
C GLY A 121 9.42 -3.98 -28.07
N ALA A 122 8.75 -3.66 -26.97
CA ALA A 122 9.03 -2.45 -26.22
C ALA A 122 10.50 -2.48 -25.80
N ALA A 123 11.30 -1.55 -26.34
CA ALA A 123 12.73 -1.43 -26.04
C ALA A 123 12.96 -1.48 -24.53
N ASP A 124 13.97 -2.26 -24.12
CA ASP A 124 14.33 -2.45 -22.71
C ASP A 124 14.59 -1.09 -22.04
N PRO A 125 13.79 -0.69 -21.03
CA PRO A 125 13.94 0.60 -20.35
C PRO A 125 15.29 0.82 -19.68
N TYR A 126 16.01 -0.28 -19.39
CA TYR A 126 17.32 -0.28 -18.73
C TYR A 126 18.49 -0.46 -19.69
N SER A 127 18.24 -0.48 -21.00
CA SER A 127 19.27 -0.67 -22.04
C SER A 127 20.47 0.26 -21.85
N LEU A 128 20.23 1.55 -21.63
CA LEU A 128 21.29 2.55 -21.41
C LEU A 128 22.13 2.27 -20.15
N ALA A 129 21.49 1.87 -19.05
CA ALA A 129 22.19 1.52 -17.81
C ALA A 129 23.03 0.24 -17.95
N LYS A 130 22.54 -0.73 -18.73
CA LYS A 130 23.28 -1.96 -19.08
C LYS A 130 24.48 -1.67 -19.96
N GLU A 131 24.32 -0.79 -20.95
CA GLU A 131 25.41 -0.35 -21.83
C GLU A 131 26.52 0.36 -21.04
N LYS A 132 26.14 1.25 -20.10
CA LYS A 132 27.09 1.94 -19.22
C LYS A 132 27.67 1.05 -18.11
N GLY A 133 27.24 -0.22 -17.99
CA GLY A 133 27.75 -1.18 -17.01
C GLY A 133 27.35 -0.90 -15.56
N ILE A 134 26.34 -0.07 -15.34
CA ILE A 134 25.86 0.36 -14.01
C ILE A 134 24.58 -0.37 -13.57
N PHE A 135 24.09 -1.32 -14.37
CA PHE A 135 22.86 -2.07 -14.07
C PHE A 135 23.12 -3.29 -13.19
N VAL A 136 22.39 -3.41 -12.08
CA VAL A 136 22.46 -4.54 -11.15
C VAL A 136 21.07 -5.15 -10.94
N GLN A 137 21.01 -6.48 -11.06
CA GLN A 137 19.80 -7.24 -10.79
C GLN A 137 19.90 -7.94 -9.44
N LEU A 138 18.96 -7.68 -8.54
CA LEU A 138 18.87 -8.31 -7.24
C LEU A 138 17.79 -9.39 -7.22
N ASP A 139 18.09 -10.50 -6.57
CA ASP A 139 17.10 -11.55 -6.32
C ASP A 139 16.25 -11.22 -5.10
N GLY A 140 14.93 -11.22 -5.29
CA GLY A 140 13.97 -10.97 -4.22
C GLY A 140 13.80 -12.17 -3.28
N PRO A 141 13.28 -11.95 -2.06
CA PRO A 141 13.00 -13.03 -1.12
C PRO A 141 11.94 -14.02 -1.65
N GLU A 142 12.09 -15.30 -1.28
CA GLU A 142 11.35 -16.43 -1.87
C GLU A 142 9.82 -16.41 -1.63
N HIS A 143 9.37 -15.74 -0.55
CA HIS A 143 7.96 -15.57 -0.20
C HIS A 143 7.50 -14.13 -0.46
N GLU A 144 6.96 -13.87 -1.65
CA GLU A 144 6.67 -12.50 -2.07
C GLU A 144 5.18 -12.20 -2.17
N VAL A 145 4.81 -11.09 -1.53
CA VAL A 145 3.50 -10.44 -1.64
C VAL A 145 3.60 -9.47 -2.83
N THR A 146 3.12 -9.89 -4.00
CA THR A 146 3.05 -9.02 -5.20
C THR A 146 1.78 -8.16 -5.17
N THR A 147 1.73 -7.09 -5.99
CA THR A 147 0.52 -6.26 -6.12
C THR A 147 -0.66 -7.11 -6.55
N HIS A 148 -0.43 -8.00 -7.53
CA HIS A 148 -1.46 -8.93 -8.00
C HIS A 148 -1.92 -9.89 -6.88
N SER A 149 -0.99 -10.44 -6.10
CA SER A 149 -1.33 -11.33 -4.98
C SER A 149 -2.12 -10.60 -3.88
N ILE A 150 -1.83 -9.33 -3.61
CA ILE A 150 -2.58 -8.50 -2.66
C ILE A 150 -4.00 -8.30 -3.19
N VAL A 151 -4.14 -7.90 -4.45
CA VAL A 151 -5.45 -7.72 -5.07
C VAL A 151 -6.26 -9.02 -5.02
N GLN A 152 -5.67 -10.15 -5.39
CA GLN A 152 -6.33 -11.47 -5.30
C GLN A 152 -6.76 -11.79 -3.86
N ARG A 153 -5.92 -11.51 -2.86
CA ARG A 153 -6.25 -11.72 -1.44
C ARG A 153 -7.40 -10.83 -0.99
N ILE A 154 -7.41 -9.56 -1.40
CA ILE A 154 -8.48 -8.61 -1.11
C ILE A 154 -9.80 -9.08 -1.74
N VAL A 155 -9.77 -9.47 -3.01
CA VAL A 155 -10.95 -9.98 -3.72
C VAL A 155 -11.49 -11.24 -3.03
N LYS A 156 -10.62 -12.18 -2.66
CA LYS A 156 -11.03 -13.40 -1.94
C LYS A 156 -11.69 -13.11 -0.60
N GLN A 157 -11.28 -12.04 0.08
CA GLN A 157 -11.83 -11.64 1.38
C GLN A 157 -13.01 -10.66 1.28
N ARG A 158 -13.38 -10.24 0.06
CA ARG A 158 -14.42 -9.24 -0.20
C ARG A 158 -15.78 -9.63 0.37
N THR A 159 -16.19 -10.89 0.22
CA THR A 159 -17.47 -11.38 0.75
C THR A 159 -17.56 -11.23 2.27
N VAL A 160 -16.48 -11.58 2.98
CA VAL A 160 -16.37 -11.43 4.44
C VAL A 160 -16.40 -9.96 4.87
N TYR A 161 -15.83 -9.06 4.05
CA TYR A 161 -15.86 -7.62 4.30
C TYR A 161 -17.26 -7.04 4.09
N GLU A 162 -17.92 -7.34 2.98
CA GLU A 162 -19.28 -6.87 2.67
C GLU A 162 -20.26 -7.31 3.77
N ASP A 163 -20.15 -8.55 4.25
CA ASP A 163 -20.95 -9.05 5.37
C ASP A 163 -20.66 -8.32 6.69
N ARG A 164 -19.41 -7.90 6.92
CA ARG A 164 -19.05 -7.14 8.13
C ARG A 164 -19.55 -5.71 8.06
N GLN A 165 -19.47 -5.06 6.91
CA GLN A 165 -20.02 -3.72 6.71
C GLN A 165 -21.53 -3.72 6.83
N ARG A 166 -22.21 -4.73 6.28
CA ARG A 166 -23.65 -4.92 6.49
C ARG A 166 -23.98 -5.02 7.98
N ARG A 167 -23.20 -5.79 8.75
CA ARG A 167 -23.35 -5.89 10.21
C ARG A 167 -23.06 -4.58 10.96
N ARG A 168 -22.06 -3.81 10.53
CA ARG A 168 -21.76 -2.49 11.11
C ARG A 168 -22.86 -1.47 10.82
N ALA A 169 -23.30 -1.37 9.56
CA ALA A 169 -24.40 -0.49 9.16
C ALA A 169 -25.70 -0.82 9.89
N LEU A 170 -26.02 -2.10 10.08
CA LEU A 170 -27.18 -2.51 10.90
C LEU A 170 -27.04 -2.08 12.36
N LYS A 171 -25.85 -2.21 12.96
CA LYS A 171 -25.59 -1.77 14.34
C LYS A 171 -25.63 -0.26 14.48
N GLU A 172 -25.08 0.47 13.52
CA GLU A 172 -25.05 1.93 13.50
C GLU A 172 -26.45 2.50 13.28
N ALA A 173 -27.24 1.91 12.37
CA ALA A 173 -28.66 2.24 12.19
C ALA A 173 -29.48 1.93 13.44
N ALA A 174 -29.22 0.82 14.13
CA ALA A 174 -29.88 0.49 15.39
C ALA A 174 -29.48 1.46 16.52
N ALA A 175 -28.21 1.85 16.61
CA ALA A 175 -27.73 2.83 17.59
C ALA A 175 -28.30 4.23 17.31
N ALA A 176 -28.38 4.64 16.04
CA ALA A 176 -29.01 5.90 15.63
C ALA A 176 -30.52 5.90 15.94
N ALA A 177 -31.22 4.79 15.71
CA ALA A 177 -32.63 4.65 16.05
C ALA A 177 -32.87 4.70 17.57
N ALA A 178 -31.98 4.09 18.37
CA ALA A 178 -32.04 4.14 19.84
C ALA A 178 -31.68 5.53 20.41
N ALA A 179 -30.84 6.31 19.72
CA ALA A 179 -30.55 7.69 20.09
C ALA A 179 -31.71 8.66 19.74
N GLY A 180 -32.45 8.38 18.64
CA GLY A 180 -33.59 9.19 18.21
C GLY A 180 -34.84 9.07 19.10
N THR A 181 -34.95 8.01 19.90
CA THR A 181 -36.04 7.85 20.89
C THR A 181 -35.74 8.51 22.23
N ALA A 182 -34.54 9.07 22.43
CA ALA A 182 -34.08 9.66 23.68
C ALA A 182 -34.17 11.22 23.72
N THR A 183 -35.00 11.83 22.88
CA THR A 183 -35.42 13.24 23.04
C THR A 183 -36.81 13.29 23.70
N ILE A 184 -36.74 13.47 25.02
CA ILE A 184 -37.72 13.61 26.11
C ILE A 184 -38.50 14.95 25.99
N PRO A 185 -39.55 15.28 26.78
CA PRO A 185 -40.66 14.53 27.39
C PRO A 185 -42.03 14.79 26.73
#